data_AF-A0A662FVD0-F1
#
_entry.id   AF-A0A662FVD0-F1
#
_cell.length_a   1.000
_cell.length_b   1.000
_cell.length_c   1.000
_cell.angle_alpha   90.00
_cell.angle_beta   90.00
_cell.angle_gamma   90.00
#
_symmetry.space_group_name_H-M   'P 1'
#
loop_
_entity.id
_entity.type
_entity.pdbx_description
1 polymer ?
#
loop_
_entity_poly.entity_id
_entity_poly.type
_entity_poly.pdbx_seq_one_letter_code
_entity_poly.pdbx_strand_id
1 'polypeptide(L)'
;MKTFPSLVEGLGHMVLNRIRFVQKRLIRRYKEIGIVASQYLEAGLSVRVNHPTRLGPVHVFAQGSGQRLVIEVYKDNRPAGTEVVERVMEKAKLLRSKPILVLYGNAGNLTSDAFEKAKELGVKVRRIRPEQLSHDVMPR
;
A
#
# COMPACT_ATOMS: atom_id res chain seq x y z
N MET A 1 42.11 1.01 20.13
CA MET A 1 41.39 1.91 19.20
C MET A 1 39.91 1.54 19.22
N LYS A 2 39.02 2.41 19.69
CA LYS A 2 37.57 2.24 19.53
C LYS A 2 37.18 2.99 18.26
N THR A 3 36.80 2.27 17.22
CA THR A 3 36.18 2.85 16.02
C THR A 3 34.88 3.51 16.44
N PHE A 4 34.82 4.84 16.34
CA PHE A 4 33.57 5.56 16.49
C PHE A 4 32.72 5.27 15.24
N PRO A 5 31.49 4.75 15.39
CA PRO A 5 30.60 4.59 14.24
C PRO A 5 30.37 5.97 13.61
N SER A 6 30.43 6.00 12.28
CA SER A 6 30.32 7.26 11.54
C SER A 6 28.96 7.91 11.78
N LEU A 7 28.89 9.25 11.81
CA LEU A 7 27.62 10.00 11.94
C LEU A 7 26.55 9.56 10.91
N VAL A 8 26.97 9.05 9.77
CA VAL A 8 26.12 8.51 8.70
C VAL A 8 25.44 7.19 9.10
N GLU A 9 26.16 6.30 9.80
CA GLU A 9 25.61 5.04 10.33
C GLU A 9 24.58 5.27 11.43
N GLY A 10 24.82 6.27 12.30
CA GLY A 10 23.88 6.66 13.36
C GLY A 10 22.56 7.24 12.82
N LEU A 11 22.62 8.04 11.76
CA LEU A 11 21.45 8.60 11.07
C LEU A 11 20.62 7.51 10.37
N GLY A 12 21.27 6.56 9.70
CA GLY A 12 20.60 5.42 9.05
C GLY A 12 19.81 4.55 10.02
N HIS A 13 20.40 4.24 11.19
CA HIS A 13 19.73 3.48 12.24
C HIS A 13 18.49 4.19 12.81
N MET A 14 18.56 5.51 13.02
CA MET A 14 17.44 6.31 13.54
C MET A 14 16.27 6.37 12.56
N VAL A 15 16.56 6.52 11.27
CA VAL A 15 15.55 6.51 10.20
C VAL A 15 14.88 5.14 10.11
N LEU A 16 15.66 4.05 10.13
CA LEU A 16 15.12 2.68 10.08
C LEU A 16 14.23 2.37 11.29
N ASN A 17 14.65 2.74 12.50
CA ASN A 17 13.88 2.54 13.73
C ASN A 17 12.55 3.32 13.69
N ARG A 18 12.57 4.55 13.17
CA ARG A 18 11.38 5.37 13.00
C ARG A 18 10.42 4.74 11.98
N ILE A 19 10.94 4.27 10.84
CA ILE A 19 10.13 3.58 9.83
C ILE A 19 9.46 2.35 10.44
N ARG A 20 10.23 1.46 11.10
CA ARG A 20 9.70 0.26 11.77
C ARG A 20 8.62 0.59 12.81
N PHE A 21 8.81 1.65 13.60
CA PHE A 21 7.82 2.12 14.56
C PHE A 21 6.51 2.53 13.88
N VAL A 22 6.60 3.31 12.79
CA VAL A 22 5.42 3.74 12.03
C VAL A 22 4.74 2.55 11.36
N GLN A 23 5.49 1.61 10.78
CA GLN A 23 4.93 0.38 10.20
C GLN A 23 4.14 -0.42 11.25
N LYS A 24 4.73 -0.69 12.43
CA LYS A 24 4.03 -1.38 13.53
C LYS A 24 2.74 -0.67 13.93
N ARG A 25 2.76 0.66 13.99
CA ARG A 25 1.58 1.48 14.29
C ARG A 25 0.51 1.36 13.20
N LEU A 26 0.89 1.42 11.93
CA LEU A 26 -0.02 1.28 10.79
C LEU A 26 -0.67 -0.10 10.78
N ILE A 27 0.12 -1.17 10.91
CA ILE A 27 -0.36 -2.57 10.90
C ILE A 27 -1.32 -2.81 12.07
N ARG A 28 -0.96 -2.38 13.28
CA ARG A 28 -1.83 -2.55 14.46
C ARG A 28 -3.18 -1.85 14.29
N ARG A 29 -3.17 -0.61 13.77
CA ARG A 29 -4.35 0.25 13.68
C ARG A 29 -5.24 -0.09 12.48
N TYR A 30 -4.65 -0.43 11.34
CA TYR A 30 -5.36 -0.55 10.06
C TYR A 30 -5.28 -1.95 9.43
N LYS A 31 -4.73 -2.94 10.15
CA LYS A 31 -4.70 -4.35 9.75
C LYS A 31 -4.12 -4.54 8.35
N GLU A 32 -4.86 -5.13 7.41
CA GLU A 32 -4.40 -5.43 6.06
C GLU A 32 -4.04 -4.16 5.28
N ILE A 33 -4.81 -3.08 5.46
CA ILE A 33 -4.53 -1.77 4.86
C ILE A 33 -3.21 -1.21 5.42
N GLY A 34 -2.98 -1.39 6.72
CA GLY A 34 -1.75 -0.98 7.39
C GLY A 34 -0.51 -1.72 6.88
N ILE A 35 -0.66 -3.01 6.57
CA ILE A 35 0.38 -3.83 5.94
C ILE A 35 0.72 -3.29 4.55
N VAL A 36 -0.28 -3.06 3.71
CA VAL A 36 -0.09 -2.53 2.35
C VAL A 36 0.56 -1.14 2.41
N ALA A 37 0.07 -0.26 3.29
CA ALA A 37 0.64 1.06 3.50
C ALA A 37 2.13 1.00 3.93
N SER A 38 2.49 0.03 4.77
CA SER A 38 3.85 -0.14 5.28
C SER A 38 4.87 -0.45 4.19
N GLN A 39 4.48 -1.16 3.12
CA GLN A 39 5.37 -1.43 1.98
C GLN A 39 5.68 -0.16 1.17
N TYR A 40 4.69 0.72 1.00
CA TYR A 40 4.92 1.99 0.31
C TYR A 40 5.73 2.97 1.17
N LEU A 41 5.56 2.91 2.50
CA LEU A 41 6.39 3.67 3.44
C LEU A 41 7.86 3.23 3.38
N GLU A 42 8.09 1.91 3.33
CA GLU A 42 9.44 1.33 3.19
C GLU A 42 10.10 1.70 1.87
N ALA A 43 9.31 1.80 0.79
CA ALA A 43 9.76 2.31 -0.51
C ALA A 43 10.05 3.83 -0.51
N GLY A 44 10.02 4.50 0.64
CA GLY A 44 10.34 5.91 0.79
C GLY A 44 9.20 6.87 0.43
N LEU A 45 7.97 6.38 0.27
CA LEU A 45 6.81 7.24 0.00
C LEU A 45 6.17 7.75 1.29
N SER A 46 5.62 8.95 1.23
CA SER A 46 4.71 9.47 2.27
C SER A 46 3.34 8.84 2.10
N VAL A 47 2.79 8.27 3.17
CA VAL A 47 1.58 7.45 3.12
C VAL A 47 0.49 8.03 4.03
N ARG A 48 -0.74 8.11 3.51
CA ARG A 48 -1.95 8.46 4.26
C ARG A 48 -2.96 7.33 4.10
N VAL A 49 -3.44 6.81 5.23
CA VAL A 49 -4.46 5.75 5.26
C VAL A 49 -5.84 6.38 5.40
N ASN A 50 -6.84 5.82 4.71
CA ASN A 50 -8.23 6.31 4.69
C ASN A 50 -8.34 7.79 4.29
N HIS A 51 -7.65 8.18 3.21
CA HIS A 51 -7.70 9.55 2.72
C HIS A 51 -9.11 9.89 2.21
N PRO A 52 -9.78 10.93 2.74
CA PRO A 52 -11.17 11.20 2.40
C PRO A 52 -11.33 11.63 0.94
N THR A 53 -12.36 11.10 0.27
CA THR A 53 -12.80 11.56 -1.05
C THR A 53 -14.33 11.58 -1.11
N ARG A 54 -14.89 12.22 -2.15
CA ARG A 54 -16.35 12.23 -2.39
C ARG A 54 -16.93 10.84 -2.70
N LEU A 55 -16.11 9.87 -3.12
CA LEU A 55 -16.49 8.49 -3.41
C LEU A 55 -16.17 7.54 -2.23
N GLY A 56 -16.04 8.09 -1.03
CA GLY A 56 -15.57 7.39 0.17
C GLY A 56 -14.04 7.42 0.32
N PRO A 57 -13.52 6.96 1.46
CA PRO A 57 -12.08 7.00 1.73
C PRO A 57 -11.30 6.11 0.76
N VAL A 58 -10.14 6.59 0.33
CA VAL A 58 -9.11 5.76 -0.32
C VAL A 58 -8.35 5.00 0.75
N HIS A 59 -8.21 3.69 0.62
CA HIS A 59 -7.53 2.86 1.63
C HIS A 59 -6.10 3.37 1.88
N VAL A 60 -5.31 3.58 0.82
CA VAL A 60 -3.97 4.13 0.93
C VAL A 60 -3.71 5.15 -0.17
N PHE A 61 -3.35 6.37 0.23
CA PHE A 61 -2.81 7.39 -0.67
C PHE A 61 -1.30 7.53 -0.41
N ALA A 62 -0.48 7.27 -1.42
CA ALA A 62 0.97 7.36 -1.31
C ALA A 62 1.53 8.40 -2.29
N GLN A 63 2.48 9.20 -1.83
CA GLN A 63 3.11 10.25 -2.64
C GLN A 63 4.60 10.37 -2.34
N GLY A 64 5.39 10.65 -3.36
CA GLY A 64 6.85 10.78 -3.25
C GLY A 64 7.51 10.48 -4.59
N SER A 65 8.78 10.88 -4.75
CA SER A 65 9.56 10.58 -5.96
C SER A 65 8.85 10.95 -7.28
N GLY A 66 8.16 12.10 -7.30
CA GLY A 66 7.44 12.60 -8.49
C GLY A 66 6.16 11.85 -8.85
N GLN A 67 5.68 10.91 -8.01
CA GLN A 67 4.46 10.15 -8.26
C GLN A 67 3.44 10.27 -7.12
N ARG A 68 2.17 10.10 -7.49
CA ARG A 68 1.03 9.98 -6.58
C ARG A 68 0.26 8.71 -6.91
N LEU A 69 -0.05 7.92 -5.91
CA LEU A 69 -0.66 6.61 -6.04
C LEU A 69 -1.93 6.55 -5.19
N VAL A 70 -2.99 6.00 -5.78
CA VAL A 70 -4.22 5.62 -5.09
C VAL A 70 -4.25 4.10 -5.06
N ILE A 71 -4.20 3.54 -3.86
CA ILE A 71 -4.17 2.10 -3.66
C ILE A 71 -5.42 1.68 -2.89
N GLU A 72 -6.25 0.87 -3.54
CA GLU A 72 -7.36 0.17 -2.90
C GLU A 72 -6.95 -1.27 -2.59
N VAL A 73 -7.44 -1.77 -1.46
CA VAL A 73 -7.12 -3.11 -0.94
C VAL A 73 -8.38 -3.95 -0.99
N TYR A 74 -8.35 -5.01 -1.78
CA TYR A 74 -9.42 -5.99 -1.92
C TYR A 74 -9.02 -7.27 -1.18
N LYS A 75 -9.91 -7.73 -0.28
CA LYS A 75 -9.65 -8.86 0.62
C LYS A 75 -10.76 -9.91 0.65
N ASP A 76 -11.79 -9.73 -0.18
CA ASP A 76 -12.87 -10.71 -0.27
C ASP A 76 -12.35 -11.94 -1.03
N ASN A 77 -12.70 -13.13 -0.54
CA ASN A 77 -12.32 -14.40 -1.16
C ASN A 77 -13.05 -14.63 -2.49
N ARG A 78 -14.12 -13.87 -2.77
CA ARG A 78 -14.82 -13.90 -4.05
C ARG A 78 -14.02 -13.19 -5.14
N PRO A 79 -14.14 -13.61 -6.41
CA PRO A 79 -13.50 -12.91 -7.51
C PRO A 79 -13.90 -11.43 -7.56
N ALA A 80 -12.92 -10.56 -7.82
CA ALA A 80 -13.18 -9.13 -7.99
C ALA A 80 -13.75 -8.87 -9.39
N GLY A 81 -14.93 -8.25 -9.45
CA GLY A 81 -15.57 -7.84 -10.70
C GLY A 81 -15.06 -6.50 -11.23
N THR A 82 -15.63 -6.07 -12.35
CA THR A 82 -15.28 -4.82 -13.04
C THR A 82 -15.55 -3.60 -12.17
N GLU A 83 -16.59 -3.66 -11.32
CA GLU A 83 -17.00 -2.59 -10.42
C GLU A 83 -15.88 -2.18 -9.43
N VAL A 84 -15.08 -3.16 -9.01
CA VAL A 84 -13.95 -2.90 -8.10
C VAL A 84 -12.88 -2.08 -8.82
N VAL A 85 -12.56 -2.47 -10.06
CA VAL A 85 -11.54 -1.82 -10.90
C VAL A 85 -11.95 -0.40 -11.25
N GLU A 86 -13.19 -0.22 -11.68
CA GLU A 86 -13.75 1.08 -12.03
C GLU A 86 -13.72 2.04 -10.84
N ARG A 87 -14.13 1.57 -9.66
CA ARG A 87 -14.10 2.37 -8.43
C ARG A 87 -12.68 2.80 -8.05
N VAL A 88 -11.65 1.96 -8.23
CA VAL A 88 -10.25 2.37 -8.01
C VAL A 88 -9.87 3.49 -8.99
N MET A 89 -10.23 3.32 -10.26
CA MET A 89 -9.90 4.28 -11.31
C MET A 89 -10.56 5.64 -11.04
N GLU A 90 -11.83 5.67 -10.66
CA GLU A 90 -12.55 6.91 -10.37
C GLU A 90 -11.92 7.68 -9.20
N LYS A 91 -11.61 7.00 -8.10
CA LYS A 91 -10.90 7.61 -6.96
C LYS A 91 -9.53 8.15 -7.38
N ALA A 92 -8.82 7.42 -8.24
CA ALA A 92 -7.53 7.83 -8.76
C ALA A 92 -7.62 9.09 -9.65
N LYS A 93 -8.66 9.20 -10.50
CA LYS A 93 -8.94 10.41 -11.30
C LYS A 93 -9.17 11.63 -10.42
N LEU A 94 -9.97 11.51 -9.36
CA LEU A 94 -10.25 12.61 -8.42
C LEU A 94 -8.97 13.17 -7.79
N LEU A 95 -8.00 12.30 -7.52
CA LEU A 95 -6.75 12.66 -6.87
C LEU A 95 -5.59 12.89 -7.86
N ARG A 96 -5.87 12.86 -9.17
CA ARG A 96 -4.86 12.95 -10.26
C ARG A 96 -3.66 12.04 -10.01
N SER A 97 -3.94 10.78 -9.69
CA SER A 97 -2.98 9.80 -9.18
C SER A 97 -3.06 8.50 -9.98
N LYS A 98 -2.00 7.69 -9.92
CA LYS A 98 -1.98 6.37 -10.58
C LYS A 98 -2.81 5.36 -9.76
N PRO A 99 -3.76 4.64 -10.37
CA PRO A 99 -4.57 3.63 -9.69
C PRO A 99 -3.79 2.32 -9.48
N ILE A 100 -3.89 1.75 -8.28
CA ILE A 100 -3.38 0.43 -7.95
C ILE A 100 -4.47 -0.35 -7.19
N LEU A 101 -4.77 -1.56 -7.67
CA LEU A 101 -5.60 -2.51 -6.95
C LEU A 101 -4.70 -3.57 -6.31
N VAL A 102 -4.75 -3.70 -4.99
CA VAL A 102 -4.05 -4.74 -4.24
C VAL A 102 -5.03 -5.83 -3.86
N LEU A 103 -4.78 -7.04 -4.34
CA LEU A 103 -5.43 -8.26 -3.86
C LEU A 103 -4.65 -8.78 -2.65
N TYR A 104 -5.25 -8.77 -1.47
CA TYR A 104 -4.58 -9.10 -0.22
C TYR A 104 -4.90 -10.52 0.26
N GLY A 105 -3.86 -11.25 0.67
CA GLY A 105 -3.98 -12.60 1.24
C GLY A 105 -4.61 -13.59 0.26
N ASN A 106 -5.69 -14.23 0.71
CA ASN A 106 -6.46 -15.23 -0.06
C ASN A 106 -7.60 -14.61 -0.87
N ALA A 107 -7.53 -13.31 -1.15
CA ALA A 107 -8.51 -12.64 -1.98
C ALA A 107 -8.73 -13.40 -3.31
N GLY A 108 -9.97 -13.37 -3.81
CA GLY A 108 -10.28 -13.90 -5.14
C GLY A 108 -9.44 -13.23 -6.23
N ASN A 109 -9.22 -13.94 -7.33
CA ASN A 109 -8.62 -13.34 -8.52
C ASN A 109 -9.58 -12.31 -9.14
N LEU A 110 -9.10 -11.50 -10.08
CA LEU A 110 -10.03 -10.74 -10.93
C LEU A 110 -10.79 -11.73 -11.84
N THR A 111 -12.06 -11.43 -12.13
CA THR A 111 -12.74 -12.06 -13.27
C THR A 111 -12.02 -11.71 -14.57
N SER A 112 -12.21 -12.50 -15.63
CA SER A 112 -11.61 -12.21 -16.94
C SER A 112 -11.96 -10.80 -17.43
N ASP A 113 -13.23 -10.40 -17.29
CA ASP A 113 -13.71 -9.07 -17.66
C ASP A 113 -13.06 -7.97 -16.84
N ALA A 114 -12.92 -8.17 -15.52
CA ALA A 114 -12.25 -7.20 -14.64
C ALA A 114 -10.76 -7.06 -14.99
N PHE A 115 -10.11 -8.15 -15.38
CA PHE A 115 -8.70 -8.13 -15.78
C PHE A 115 -8.49 -7.34 -17.07
N GLU A 116 -9.30 -7.58 -18.10
CA GLU A 116 -9.24 -6.80 -19.34
C GLU A 116 -9.60 -5.33 -19.08
N LYS A 117 -10.60 -5.06 -18.24
CA LYS A 117 -10.95 -3.69 -17.83
C LYS A 117 -9.81 -2.99 -17.10
N ALA A 118 -9.08 -3.70 -16.22
CA ALA A 118 -7.94 -3.15 -15.51
C ALA A 118 -6.80 -2.76 -16.47
N LYS A 119 -6.55 -3.56 -17.52
CA LYS A 119 -5.57 -3.21 -18.56
C LYS A 119 -6.02 -1.98 -19.35
N GLU A 120 -7.27 -1.97 -19.82
CA GLU A 120 -7.86 -0.87 -20.60
C GLU A 120 -7.75 0.48 -19.84
N LEU A 121 -8.10 0.47 -18.55
CA LEU A 121 -8.08 1.67 -17.71
C LEU A 121 -6.71 2.01 -17.12
N GLY A 122 -5.68 1.18 -17.34
CA GLY A 122 -4.34 1.37 -16.79
C GLY A 122 -4.26 1.16 -15.26
N VAL A 123 -5.15 0.36 -14.69
CA VAL A 123 -5.16 -0.01 -13.27
C VAL A 123 -4.12 -1.09 -13.01
N LYS A 124 -3.09 -0.76 -12.23
CA LYS A 124 -2.05 -1.74 -11.87
C LYS A 124 -2.58 -2.69 -10.80
N VAL A 125 -2.63 -3.98 -11.11
CA VAL A 125 -3.04 -5.02 -10.16
C VAL A 125 -1.80 -5.61 -9.49
N ARG A 126 -1.81 -5.75 -8.16
CA ARG A 126 -0.76 -6.41 -7.37
C ARG A 126 -1.38 -7.39 -6.40
N ARG A 127 -0.68 -8.49 -6.10
CA ARG A 127 -1.04 -9.42 -5.04
C ARG A 127 -0.04 -9.31 -3.89
N ILE A 128 -0.53 -9.21 -2.66
CA ILE A 128 0.29 -9.16 -1.45
C ILE A 128 -0.16 -10.28 -0.53
N ARG A 129 0.75 -11.17 -0.15
CA ARG A 129 0.49 -12.21 0.86
C ARG A 129 1.17 -11.83 2.18
N PRO A 130 0.51 -12.04 3.33
CA PRO A 130 1.07 -11.69 4.65
C PRO A 130 2.37 -12.40 4.98
N GLU A 131 2.59 -13.60 4.43
CA GLU A 131 3.81 -14.40 4.59
C GLU A 131 5.07 -13.70 4.05
N GLN A 132 4.91 -12.70 3.18
CA GLN A 132 6.01 -11.96 2.56
C GLN A 132 6.53 -10.79 3.42
N LEU A 133 6.02 -10.62 4.64
CA LEU A 133 6.41 -9.55 5.54
C LEU A 133 7.46 -10.06 6.54
N SER A 134 8.50 -9.27 6.77
CA SER A 134 9.55 -9.63 7.72
C SER A 134 8.97 -9.79 9.15
N HIS A 135 9.42 -10.84 9.83
CA HIS A 135 8.98 -11.21 11.18
C HIS A 135 9.12 -10.04 12.18
N ASP A 136 10.10 -9.16 11.98
CA ASP A 136 10.41 -8.04 12.86
C ASP A 136 9.34 -6.92 12.88
N VAL A 137 8.50 -6.86 11.85
CA VAL A 137 7.49 -5.81 11.66
C VAL A 137 6.10 -6.29 12.10
N MET A 138 5.90 -7.61 12.18
CA MET A 138 4.67 -8.17 12.72
C MET A 138 4.55 -7.86 14.22
N PRO A 139 3.39 -7.37 14.70
CA PRO A 139 3.17 -7.28 16.12
C PRO A 139 3.19 -8.69 16.72
N ARG A 140 4.07 -8.91 17.69
CA ARG A 140 3.97 -10.04 18.63
C ARG A 140 2.65 -9.97 19.40
#